data_AF-A0A218PD41-F1
#
_entry.id   AF-A0A218PD41-F1
#
_cell.length_a   1.000
_cell.length_b   1.000
_cell.length_c   1.000
_cell.angle_alpha   90.00
_cell.angle_beta   90.00
_cell.angle_gamma   90.00
#
_symmetry.space_group_name_H-M   'P 1'
#
loop_
_entity.id
_entity.type
_entity.pdbx_description
1 polymer ?
#
loop_
_entity_poly.entity_id
_entity_poly.type
_entity_poly.pdbx_seq_one_letter_code
_entity_poly.pdbx_strand_id
1 'polypeptide(L)'
;MMRWLSVLTWAGVGAFLGFAIAVGLYSATGNENFVYLIYLGTLLGGLLGVRYPMEMQASPFAFLLGFLATSLLAVLWTVTDIGTAGMYAFLAVVMALMMLSGFSCFLDMFLAPLTYVGGFGVAMLTFRGYPSLHGSEGAIAGLFTAGIMGAIVVFFGVFARWAFIAARNVTRR
;
A
#
# COMPACT_ATOMS: atom_id res chain seq x y z
N MET A 1 16.70 10.08 -14.33
CA MET A 1 15.50 9.26 -14.59
C MET A 1 14.82 8.73 -13.31
N MET A 2 15.40 8.89 -12.11
CA MET A 2 14.91 8.33 -10.83
C MET A 2 13.95 9.22 -10.00
N ARG A 3 13.60 10.42 -10.49
CA ARG A 3 12.82 11.41 -9.70
C ARG A 3 11.43 10.91 -9.31
N TRP A 4 10.76 10.18 -10.18
CA TRP A 4 9.38 9.73 -9.95
C TRP A 4 9.27 8.62 -8.89
N LEU A 5 10.25 7.71 -8.82
CA LEU A 5 10.31 6.66 -7.79
C LEU A 5 10.39 7.26 -6.40
N SER A 6 11.22 8.29 -6.24
CA SER A 6 11.31 9.00 -4.97
C SER A 6 10.02 9.73 -4.62
N VAL A 7 9.40 10.42 -5.59
CA VAL A 7 8.11 11.10 -5.38
C VAL A 7 7.03 10.13 -4.94
N LEU A 8 6.92 8.96 -5.58
CA LEU A 8 5.93 7.93 -5.19
C LEU A 8 6.21 7.33 -3.81
N THR A 9 7.48 7.10 -3.49
CA THR A 9 7.85 6.61 -2.16
C THR A 9 7.42 7.59 -1.08
N TRP A 10 7.78 8.86 -1.24
CA TRP A 10 7.42 9.89 -0.27
C TRP A 10 5.92 10.17 -0.25
N ALA A 11 5.24 10.14 -1.40
CA ALA A 11 3.78 10.23 -1.47
C ALA A 11 3.12 9.09 -0.69
N GLY A 12 3.61 7.86 -0.82
CA GLY A 12 3.11 6.72 -0.05
C GLY A 12 3.36 6.84 1.45
N VAL A 13 4.54 7.30 1.87
CA VAL A 13 4.85 7.56 3.29
C VAL A 13 3.95 8.67 3.83
N GLY A 14 3.79 9.76 3.08
CA GLY A 14 2.92 10.87 3.45
C GLY A 14 1.45 10.45 3.55
N ALA A 15 0.97 9.65 2.60
CA ALA A 15 -0.37 9.06 2.63
C ALA A 15 -0.59 8.19 3.88
N PHE A 16 0.39 7.34 4.21
CA PHE A 16 0.36 6.52 5.42
C PHE A 16 0.31 7.36 6.71
N LEU A 17 1.14 8.40 6.81
CA LEU A 17 1.12 9.31 7.96
C LEU A 17 -0.22 10.04 8.06
N GLY A 18 -0.74 10.52 6.94
CA GLY A 18 -2.07 11.13 6.86
C GLY A 18 -3.16 10.17 7.33
N PHE A 19 -3.10 8.90 6.92
CA PHE A 19 -4.00 7.84 7.37
C PHE A 19 -3.90 7.60 8.88
N ALA A 20 -2.69 7.44 9.42
CA ALA A 20 -2.48 7.19 10.84
C ALA A 20 -3.00 8.34 11.72
N ILE A 21 -2.74 9.59 11.30
CA ILE A 21 -3.25 10.79 11.98
C ILE A 21 -4.78 10.85 11.87
N ALA A 22 -5.34 10.58 10.70
CA ALA A 22 -6.80 10.57 10.50
C ALA A 22 -7.48 9.57 11.43
N VAL A 23 -6.96 8.34 11.53
CA VAL A 23 -7.48 7.31 12.43
C VAL A 23 -7.36 7.74 13.90
N GLY A 24 -6.22 8.29 14.31
CA GLY A 24 -6.01 8.77 15.67
C GLY A 24 -6.95 9.90 16.07
N LEU A 25 -7.12 10.90 15.20
CA LEU A 25 -8.00 12.04 15.45
C LEU A 25 -9.48 11.68 15.38
N TYR A 26 -9.86 10.76 14.48
CA TYR A 26 -11.22 10.25 14.41
C TYR A 26 -11.64 9.63 15.75
N SER A 27 -10.76 8.82 16.37
CA SER A 27 -11.03 8.24 17.68
C SER A 27 -11.24 9.28 18.79
N ALA A 28 -10.63 10.45 18.70
CA ALA A 28 -10.70 11.49 19.72
C ALA A 28 -11.86 12.47 19.53
N THR A 29 -12.29 12.70 18.28
CA THR A 29 -13.19 13.81 17.93
C THR A 29 -14.44 13.39 17.16
N GLY A 30 -14.47 12.18 16.58
CA GLY A 30 -15.54 11.69 15.72
C GLY A 30 -15.70 12.41 14.37
N ASN A 31 -14.78 13.32 14.01
CA ASN A 31 -14.89 14.10 12.78
C ASN A 31 -14.34 13.32 11.56
N GLU A 32 -15.24 12.89 10.68
CA GLU A 32 -14.90 12.13 9.47
C GLU A 32 -14.06 12.93 8.44
N ASN A 33 -14.06 14.26 8.51
CA ASN A 33 -13.29 15.08 7.56
C ASN A 33 -11.78 14.91 7.71
N PHE A 34 -11.31 14.35 8.83
CA PHE A 34 -9.89 14.05 9.00
C PHE A 34 -9.37 13.01 8.00
N VAL A 35 -10.22 12.22 7.34
CA VAL A 35 -9.79 11.29 6.28
C VAL A 35 -9.08 12.01 5.12
N TYR A 36 -9.39 13.30 4.86
CA TYR A 36 -8.72 14.08 3.82
C TYR A 36 -7.24 14.38 4.12
N LEU A 37 -6.79 14.14 5.35
CA LEU A 37 -5.36 14.19 5.70
C LEU A 37 -4.54 13.16 4.91
N ILE A 38 -5.16 12.08 4.39
CA ILE A 38 -4.50 11.13 3.50
C ILE A 38 -4.06 11.82 2.20
N TYR A 39 -4.94 12.58 1.54
CA TYR A 39 -4.58 13.34 0.34
C TYR A 39 -3.60 14.47 0.64
N LEU A 40 -3.79 15.18 1.75
CA LEU A 40 -2.84 16.21 2.17
C LEU A 40 -1.44 15.61 2.38
N GLY A 41 -1.37 14.49 3.09
CA GLY A 41 -0.12 13.74 3.32
C GLY A 41 0.50 13.25 2.02
N THR A 42 -0.30 12.73 1.09
CA THR A 42 0.16 12.30 -0.24
C THR A 42 0.80 13.46 -1.01
N LEU A 43 0.14 14.63 -1.02
CA LEU A 43 0.64 15.83 -1.70
C LEU A 43 1.93 16.35 -1.06
N LEU A 44 1.95 16.51 0.27
CA LEU A 44 3.13 16.98 1.00
C LEU A 44 4.31 16.01 0.85
N GLY A 45 4.05 14.71 0.93
CA GLY A 45 5.02 13.66 0.66
C GLY A 45 5.58 13.76 -0.76
N GLY A 46 4.70 13.86 -1.77
CA GLY A 46 5.14 14.02 -3.16
C GLY A 46 6.04 15.24 -3.37
N LEU A 47 5.68 16.39 -2.77
CA LEU A 47 6.50 17.61 -2.79
C LEU A 47 7.86 17.42 -2.12
N LEU A 48 7.90 16.73 -0.97
CA LEU A 48 9.15 16.38 -0.30
C LEU A 48 10.02 15.48 -1.18
N GLY A 49 9.44 14.52 -1.92
CA GLY A 49 10.20 13.66 -2.83
C GLY A 49 10.80 14.37 -4.04
N VAL A 50 10.25 15.52 -4.45
CA VAL A 50 10.89 16.38 -5.46
C VAL A 50 12.16 17.04 -4.91
N ARG A 51 12.17 17.39 -3.62
CA ARG A 51 13.26 18.10 -2.93
C ARG A 51 14.31 17.16 -2.33
N TYR A 52 13.90 15.99 -1.85
CA TYR A 52 14.71 14.99 -1.16
C TYR A 52 14.68 13.65 -1.90
N PRO A 53 15.41 13.55 -3.03
CA PRO A 53 15.43 12.33 -3.84
C PRO A 53 16.00 11.15 -3.05
N MET A 54 15.32 10.00 -3.14
CA MET A 54 15.72 8.72 -2.57
C MET A 54 15.74 7.64 -3.65
N GLU A 55 16.77 6.81 -3.62
CA GLU A 55 16.90 5.65 -4.51
C GLU A 55 16.24 4.42 -3.87
N MET A 56 14.92 4.32 -4.08
CA MET A 56 14.09 3.21 -3.61
C MET A 56 13.54 2.42 -4.80
N GLN A 57 13.43 1.10 -4.65
CA GLN A 57 12.93 0.22 -5.70
C GLN A 57 11.60 -0.44 -5.30
N ALA A 58 11.52 -1.08 -4.13
CA ALA A 58 10.31 -1.80 -3.70
C ALA A 58 9.18 -0.85 -3.28
N SER A 59 9.50 0.18 -2.51
CA SER A 59 8.53 1.14 -1.93
C SER A 59 7.62 1.86 -2.94
N PRO A 60 8.11 2.43 -4.06
CA PRO A 60 7.23 3.09 -5.01
C PRO A 60 6.30 2.10 -5.72
N PHE A 61 6.75 0.87 -5.98
CA PHE A 61 5.88 -0.18 -6.52
C PHE A 61 4.86 -0.65 -5.50
N ALA A 62 5.24 -0.76 -4.22
CA ALA A 62 4.32 -1.12 -3.14
C ALA A 62 3.19 -0.09 -3.01
N PHE A 63 3.48 1.21 -3.11
CA PHE A 63 2.44 2.26 -3.17
C PHE A 63 1.46 2.05 -4.33
N LEU A 64 1.98 1.91 -5.56
CA LEU A 64 1.14 1.67 -6.73
C LEU A 64 0.33 0.38 -6.60
N LEU A 65 0.95 -0.67 -6.08
CA LEU A 65 0.30 -1.96 -5.88
C LEU A 65 -0.82 -1.84 -4.85
N GLY A 66 -0.62 -1.15 -3.73
CA GLY A 66 -1.66 -0.89 -2.75
C GLY A 66 -2.85 -0.13 -3.34
N PHE A 67 -2.58 0.91 -4.15
CA PHE A 67 -3.64 1.67 -4.82
C PHE A 67 -4.39 0.82 -5.85
N LEU A 68 -3.67 0.18 -6.78
CA LEU A 68 -4.25 -0.61 -7.86
C LEU A 68 -4.99 -1.83 -7.33
N ALA A 69 -4.42 -2.52 -6.35
CA ALA A 69 -4.98 -3.72 -5.80
C ALA A 69 -6.33 -3.42 -5.11
N THR A 70 -6.36 -2.35 -4.31
CA THR A 70 -7.59 -1.86 -3.66
C THR A 70 -8.63 -1.40 -4.68
N SER A 71 -8.20 -0.66 -5.71
CA SER A 71 -9.10 -0.17 -6.77
C SER A 71 -9.71 -1.31 -7.58
N LEU A 72 -8.92 -2.32 -7.94
CA LEU A 72 -9.39 -3.50 -8.66
C LEU A 72 -10.38 -4.31 -7.84
N LEU A 73 -10.10 -4.53 -6.55
CA LEU A 73 -11.05 -5.20 -5.65
C LEU A 73 -12.36 -4.41 -5.53
N ALA A 74 -12.28 -3.09 -5.37
CA ALA A 74 -13.45 -2.23 -5.28
C ALA A 74 -14.33 -2.29 -6.54
N VAL A 75 -13.70 -2.29 -7.72
CA VAL A 75 -14.41 -2.43 -9.01
C VAL A 75 -14.95 -3.85 -9.20
N LEU A 76 -14.17 -4.89 -8.90
CA LEU A 76 -14.62 -6.28 -9.06
C LEU A 76 -15.82 -6.60 -8.18
N TRP A 77 -15.91 -5.99 -7.00
CA TRP A 77 -17.06 -6.14 -6.12
C TRP A 77 -18.38 -5.65 -6.73
N THR A 78 -18.32 -4.78 -7.74
CA THR A 78 -19.52 -4.34 -8.48
C THR A 78 -20.11 -5.43 -9.37
N VAL A 79 -19.30 -6.39 -9.78
CA VAL A 79 -19.66 -7.42 -10.76
C VAL A 79 -19.85 -8.78 -10.08
N THR A 80 -19.09 -9.05 -9.02
CA THR A 80 -19.07 -10.34 -8.33
C THR A 80 -18.75 -10.18 -6.85
N ASP A 81 -19.48 -10.86 -5.97
CA ASP A 81 -19.11 -10.96 -4.56
C ASP A 81 -17.82 -11.77 -4.40
N ILE A 82 -16.79 -11.11 -3.87
CA ILE A 82 -15.49 -11.75 -3.65
C ILE A 82 -15.52 -12.43 -2.28
N GLY A 83 -15.65 -13.76 -2.30
CA GLY A 83 -15.50 -14.57 -1.09
C GLY A 83 -14.06 -14.55 -0.55
N THR A 84 -13.88 -15.13 0.63
CA THR A 84 -12.58 -15.22 1.33
C THR A 84 -11.47 -15.86 0.48
N ALA A 85 -11.79 -16.91 -0.27
CA ALA A 85 -10.84 -17.57 -1.18
C ALA A 85 -10.33 -16.62 -2.28
N GLY A 86 -11.21 -15.77 -2.82
CA GLY A 86 -10.83 -14.77 -3.82
C GLY A 86 -9.87 -13.72 -3.25
N MET A 87 -10.11 -13.29 -2.00
CA MET A 87 -9.19 -12.39 -1.31
C MET A 87 -7.80 -13.00 -1.06
N TYR A 88 -7.72 -14.26 -0.66
CA TYR A 88 -6.41 -14.92 -0.48
C TYR A 88 -5.67 -15.12 -1.79
N ALA A 89 -6.37 -15.50 -2.87
CA ALA A 89 -5.78 -15.58 -4.20
C ALA A 89 -5.21 -14.22 -4.63
N PHE A 90 -5.94 -13.14 -4.34
CA PHE A 90 -5.50 -11.79 -4.63
C PHE A 90 -4.25 -11.37 -3.84
N LEU A 91 -4.22 -11.68 -2.53
CA LEU A 91 -3.04 -11.46 -1.69
C LEU A 91 -1.82 -12.26 -2.17
N ALA A 92 -2.02 -13.48 -2.66
CA ALA A 92 -0.95 -14.29 -3.25
C ALA A 92 -0.35 -13.63 -4.51
N VAL A 93 -1.18 -13.00 -5.35
CA VAL A 93 -0.70 -12.22 -6.50
C VAL A 93 0.13 -11.02 -6.05
N VAL A 94 -0.35 -10.26 -5.05
CA VAL A 94 0.40 -9.15 -4.45
C VAL A 94 1.76 -9.62 -3.94
N MET A 95 1.80 -10.76 -3.23
CA MET A 95 3.05 -11.37 -2.75
C MET A 95 4.01 -11.68 -3.90
N ALA A 96 3.52 -12.35 -4.94
CA ALA A 96 4.32 -12.75 -6.09
C ALA A 96 4.92 -11.53 -6.80
N LEU A 97 4.14 -10.47 -7.00
CA LEU A 97 4.63 -9.22 -7.59
C LEU A 97 5.71 -8.56 -6.73
N MET A 98 5.55 -8.53 -5.41
CA MET A 98 6.57 -8.00 -4.51
C MET A 98 7.84 -8.88 -4.47
N MET A 99 7.71 -10.20 -4.59
CA MET A 99 8.87 -11.09 -4.74
C MET A 99 9.62 -10.90 -6.06
N LEU A 100 8.98 -10.32 -7.08
CA LEU A 100 9.64 -9.96 -8.33
C LEU A 100 10.27 -8.57 -8.25
N SER A 101 9.70 -7.68 -7.44
CA SER A 101 10.31 -6.38 -7.16
C SER A 101 11.65 -6.56 -6.44
N GLY A 102 12.69 -5.89 -6.95
CA GLY A 102 13.96 -5.77 -6.24
C GLY A 102 13.83 -4.80 -5.07
N PHE A 103 14.80 -4.83 -4.15
CA PHE A 103 14.96 -3.83 -3.10
C PHE A 103 16.34 -3.19 -3.24
N SER A 104 16.46 -1.90 -2.93
CA SER A 104 17.74 -1.19 -2.98
C SER A 104 18.51 -1.25 -1.67
N CYS A 105 17.81 -1.18 -0.52
CA CYS A 105 18.42 -1.18 0.80
C CYS A 105 17.44 -1.65 1.90
N PHE A 106 17.91 -1.78 3.14
CA PHE A 106 17.06 -2.17 4.27
C PHE A 106 15.90 -1.18 4.52
N LEU A 107 16.15 0.12 4.34
CA LEU A 107 15.12 1.15 4.46
C LEU A 107 13.98 0.94 3.45
N ASP A 108 14.31 0.53 2.22
CA ASP A 108 13.32 0.20 1.18
C ASP A 108 12.41 -0.96 1.59
N MET A 109 12.98 -1.99 2.25
CA MET A 109 12.20 -3.12 2.76
C MET A 109 11.23 -2.72 3.87
N PHE A 110 11.61 -1.75 4.71
CA PHE A 110 10.76 -1.22 5.78
C PHE A 110 9.69 -0.26 5.27
N LEU A 111 10.02 0.56 4.27
CA LEU A 111 9.09 1.53 3.69
C LEU A 111 8.06 0.87 2.76
N ALA A 112 8.35 -0.27 2.14
CA ALA A 112 7.44 -1.01 1.27
C ALA A 112 6.05 -1.29 1.89
N PRO A 113 5.92 -1.91 3.09
CA PRO A 113 4.61 -2.12 3.70
C PRO A 113 3.89 -0.80 4.03
N LEU A 114 4.61 0.23 4.47
CA LEU A 114 4.01 1.54 4.81
C LEU A 114 3.45 2.23 3.57
N THR A 115 4.23 2.24 2.50
CA THR A 115 3.84 2.84 1.22
C THR A 115 2.69 2.07 0.58
N TYR A 116 2.61 0.74 0.72
CA TYR A 116 1.44 -0.05 0.32
C TYR A 116 0.17 0.40 1.05
N VAL A 117 0.22 0.54 2.39
CA VAL A 117 -0.91 1.06 3.18
C VAL A 117 -1.27 2.48 2.74
N GLY A 118 -0.29 3.31 2.43
CA GLY A 118 -0.50 4.64 1.86
C GLY A 118 -1.31 4.59 0.55
N GLY A 119 -0.95 3.70 -0.38
CA GLY A 119 -1.69 3.50 -1.63
C GLY A 119 -3.11 2.99 -1.40
N PHE A 120 -3.27 2.03 -0.49
CA PHE A 120 -4.59 1.55 -0.03
C PHE A 120 -5.45 2.70 0.53
N GLY A 121 -4.89 3.55 1.40
CA GLY A 121 -5.60 4.67 2.01
C GLY A 121 -6.06 5.69 0.97
N VAL A 122 -5.21 5.99 -0.01
CA VAL A 122 -5.57 6.87 -1.16
C VAL A 122 -6.71 6.26 -1.97
N ALA A 123 -6.66 4.96 -2.28
CA ALA A 123 -7.72 4.27 -3.00
C ALA A 123 -9.04 4.26 -2.21
N MET A 124 -9.01 3.91 -0.92
CA MET A 124 -10.20 3.94 -0.05
C MET A 124 -10.87 5.32 -0.03
N LEU A 125 -10.06 6.39 0.04
CA LEU A 125 -10.59 7.75 -0.02
C LEU A 125 -11.14 8.11 -1.42
N THR A 126 -10.52 7.59 -2.49
CA THR A 126 -10.99 7.78 -3.88
C THR A 126 -12.36 7.17 -4.10
N PHE A 127 -12.61 6.00 -3.52
CA PHE A 127 -13.89 5.30 -3.58
C PHE A 127 -14.82 5.64 -2.40
N ARG A 128 -14.54 6.69 -1.62
CA ARG A 128 -15.43 7.16 -0.56
C ARG A 128 -16.77 7.57 -1.17
N GLY A 129 -17.86 6.94 -0.75
CA GLY A 129 -19.19 7.20 -1.30
C GLY A 129 -19.59 6.30 -2.47
N TYR A 130 -18.76 5.31 -2.84
CA TYR A 130 -19.10 4.39 -3.91
C TYR A 130 -20.21 3.42 -3.45
N PRO A 131 -21.42 3.44 -4.06
CA PRO A 131 -22.60 2.77 -3.51
C PRO A 131 -22.44 1.27 -3.33
N SER A 132 -21.73 0.63 -4.27
CA SER A 132 -21.46 -0.82 -4.26
C SER A 132 -20.66 -1.27 -3.04
N LEU A 133 -19.85 -0.39 -2.45
CA LEU A 133 -19.08 -0.67 -1.24
C LEU A 133 -19.88 -0.41 0.04
N HIS A 134 -20.86 0.48 0.00
CA HIS A 134 -21.66 0.85 1.17
C HIS A 134 -22.83 -0.12 1.43
N GLY A 135 -23.24 -0.90 0.42
CA GLY A 135 -24.31 -1.89 0.53
C GLY A 135 -23.89 -3.25 1.10
N SER A 136 -22.59 -3.49 1.33
CA SER A 136 -22.07 -4.78 1.80
C SER A 136 -20.99 -4.59 2.86
N GLU A 137 -21.29 -4.94 4.12
CA GLU A 137 -20.29 -4.95 5.21
C GLU A 137 -19.08 -5.85 4.86
N GLY A 138 -19.31 -6.90 4.08
CA GLY A 138 -18.28 -7.81 3.59
C GLY A 138 -17.30 -7.14 2.62
N ALA A 139 -17.75 -6.19 1.79
CA ALA A 139 -16.89 -5.46 0.85
C ALA A 139 -15.91 -4.54 1.58
N ILE A 140 -16.38 -3.81 2.60
CA ILE A 140 -15.53 -2.92 3.40
C ILE A 140 -14.53 -3.73 4.22
N ALA A 141 -14.99 -4.77 4.93
CA ALA A 141 -14.11 -5.65 5.69
C ALA A 141 -13.08 -6.34 4.79
N GLY A 142 -13.47 -6.71 3.57
CA GLY A 142 -12.58 -7.32 2.60
C GLY A 142 -11.50 -6.37 2.06
N LEU A 143 -11.88 -5.14 1.72
CA LEU A 143 -10.91 -4.11 1.32
C LEU A 143 -9.92 -3.79 2.44
N PHE A 144 -10.39 -3.68 3.69
CA PHE A 144 -9.51 -3.50 4.84
C PHE A 144 -8.57 -4.69 5.05
N THR A 145 -9.08 -5.92 4.87
CA THR A 145 -8.26 -7.13 4.94
C THR A 145 -7.17 -7.10 3.86
N ALA A 146 -7.53 -6.81 2.60
CA ALA A 146 -6.59 -6.71 1.50
C ALA A 146 -5.56 -5.57 1.68
N GLY A 147 -5.96 -4.47 2.33
CA GLY A 147 -5.07 -3.36 2.68
C GLY A 147 -4.07 -3.72 3.78
N ILE A 148 -4.55 -4.22 4.93
CA ILE A 148 -3.69 -4.50 6.09
C ILE A 148 -2.91 -5.80 5.93
N MET A 149 -3.57 -6.90 5.56
CA MET A 149 -2.87 -8.16 5.29
C MET A 149 -1.96 -8.03 4.07
N GLY A 150 -2.36 -7.22 3.07
CA GLY A 150 -1.51 -6.91 1.92
C GLY A 150 -0.18 -6.28 2.33
N ALA A 151 -0.18 -5.36 3.31
CA ALA A 151 1.06 -4.77 3.82
C ALA A 151 1.99 -5.81 4.48
N ILE A 152 1.41 -6.74 5.25
CA ILE A 152 2.16 -7.85 5.87
C ILE A 152 2.76 -8.75 4.77
N VAL A 153 1.96 -9.07 3.75
CA VAL A 153 2.37 -9.89 2.61
C VAL A 153 3.47 -9.19 1.78
N VAL A 154 3.36 -7.87 1.59
CA VAL A 154 4.39 -7.05 0.93
C VAL A 154 5.71 -7.14 1.68
N PHE A 155 5.68 -7.01 3.01
CA PHE A 155 6.87 -7.17 3.84
C PHE A 155 7.48 -8.57 3.67
N PHE A 156 6.67 -9.63 3.76
CA PHE A 156 7.17 -11.00 3.55
C PHE A 156 7.67 -11.25 2.13
N GLY A 157 7.06 -10.69 1.10
CA GLY A 157 7.51 -10.83 -0.29
C GLY A 157 8.88 -10.21 -0.51
N VAL A 158 9.08 -8.98 -0.03
CA VAL A 158 10.38 -8.29 -0.11
C VAL A 158 11.43 -8.99 0.77
N PHE A 159 11.04 -9.43 1.98
CA PHE A 159 11.93 -10.18 2.86
C PHE A 159 12.35 -11.53 2.29
N ALA A 160 11.41 -12.28 1.69
CA ALA A 160 11.70 -13.55 1.03
C ALA A 160 12.70 -13.36 -0.11
N ARG A 161 12.52 -12.32 -0.94
CA ARG A 161 13.49 -11.96 -1.98
C ARG A 161 14.90 -11.76 -1.40
N TRP A 162 15.01 -10.96 -0.34
CA TRP A 162 16.28 -10.73 0.35
C TRP A 162 16.90 -12.03 0.87
N ALA A 163 16.11 -12.89 1.52
CA ALA A 163 16.57 -14.16 2.05
C ALA A 163 17.11 -15.08 0.95
N PHE A 164 16.44 -15.19 -0.20
CA PHE A 164 16.93 -15.97 -1.34
C PHE A 164 18.24 -15.42 -1.92
N ILE A 165 18.38 -14.09 -2.02
CA ILE A 165 19.63 -13.47 -2.48
C ILE A 165 20.77 -13.73 -1.49
N ALA A 166 20.51 -13.58 -0.19
CA ALA A 166 21.48 -13.86 0.85
C ALA A 166 21.94 -15.33 0.83
N ALA A 167 20.99 -16.28 0.78
CA ALA A 167 21.29 -17.71 0.71
C ALA A 167 22.14 -18.08 -0.51
N ARG A 168 21.84 -17.52 -1.69
CA ARG A 168 22.64 -17.71 -2.92
C ARG A 168 24.08 -17.18 -2.79
N ASN A 169 24.29 -16.15 -1.98
CA ASN A 169 25.62 -15.56 -1.78
C ASN A 169 26.44 -16.32 -0.73
N VAL A 170 25.79 -17.00 0.23
CA VAL A 170 26.46 -17.87 1.22
C VAL A 170 27.09 -19.09 0.54
N THR A 171 26.42 -19.70 -0.43
CA THR A 171 26.94 -20.88 -1.15
C THR A 171 28.03 -20.58 -2.18
N ARG A 172 28.34 -19.30 -2.42
CA ARG A 172 29.39 -18.84 -3.36
C ARG A 172 30.69 -18.42 -2.68
N ARG A 173 30.75 -18.44 -1.35
CA ARG A 173 31.96 -18.25 -0.55
C ARG A 173 32.47 -19.58 -0.04
#